data_AF-A0A923B2X3-F1
#
_entry.id   AF-A0A923B2X3-F1
#
_cell.length_a   1.000
_cell.length_b   1.000
_cell.length_c   1.000
_cell.angle_alpha   90.00
_cell.angle_beta   90.00
_cell.angle_gamma   90.00
#
_symmetry.space_group_name_H-M   'P 1'
#
loop_
_entity.id
_entity.type
_entity.pdbx_description
1 polymer ?
#
loop_
_entity_poly.entity_id
_entity_poly.type
_entity_poly.pdbx_seq_one_letter_code
_entity_poly.pdbx_strand_id
1 'polypeptide(L)'
;MTPRQSLTSRRLWYSCAFALLMVIFVWIAWVALAERSEHQRRLADVSNLKRIGMALHQYQEKYQTFPPAYITDSSGKKLHSWRVLILPFLGEDELYQKYDFSQSWDSSHNRALLGACPKVYQNGWSKPSPGRTAYLATIDKRTAWPGPIAIRMADVHDGLSNTIHLVNVPESTREWMEPEDIALEELGKLALSTDKPVPVRQHLMMDGMVRAIAPSIDRDLYFSILSINNGATHPLFHPQEDRPTLPFPPLTPVEDLSATNIRVCPTIPMEQGQNEIYCATFRAAWEMLRQAQGTEEVELLSETPISRELNRNAFSHRILSGKSFYAAAAEPTLLRSQLVERFPNIDLSTANSWSSTLDPNKTYLTCFAYLRRSLPFAHRFVRLSNPLAFNSQDRPAKVVAFGYDPADPAIRAVAPGDLQHAIGQVEVLYDAGDNDFVLQLKTTGEQDDLMYLARVPKAASLQETWESVRERIQHPQKDLRHELEMNDTLRIPVIAFHLQHTVSELNGLKLAKPVTNGIHDELQSNQQLIGFQLDEAGAEILSWANIKVVGEDGEEPARFGPRTFDFNGPFLLAVEEKGADEPYLIVWIENTELLRNHNE
;
A
#
# COMPACT_ATOMS: atom_id res chain seq x y z
N MET A 1 -32.17 73.37 -1.32
CA MET A 1 -30.87 73.14 -0.64
C MET A 1 -30.42 71.70 -0.88
N THR A 2 -29.10 71.44 -0.81
CA THR A 2 -28.44 70.17 -1.25
C THR A 2 -28.53 69.96 -2.77
N PRO A 3 -27.47 69.46 -3.45
CA PRO A 3 -26.85 68.16 -3.17
C PRO A 3 -25.33 68.24 -2.87
N ARG A 4 -24.93 67.87 -1.65
CA ARG A 4 -23.50 67.69 -1.28
C ARG A 4 -23.19 66.45 -0.41
N GLN A 5 -24.21 65.69 0.02
CA GLN A 5 -24.07 64.58 0.98
C GLN A 5 -23.84 63.19 0.35
N SER A 6 -23.97 63.05 -0.97
CA SER A 6 -23.83 61.76 -1.68
C SER A 6 -22.37 61.37 -1.99
N LEU A 7 -21.44 62.34 -2.03
CA LEU A 7 -20.02 62.10 -2.31
C LEU A 7 -19.22 61.77 -1.04
N THR A 8 -19.56 62.38 0.09
CA THR A 8 -18.90 62.13 1.38
C THR A 8 -19.24 60.75 1.93
N SER A 9 -20.52 60.37 1.90
CA SER A 9 -21.00 59.03 2.29
C SER A 9 -20.35 57.92 1.48
N ARG A 10 -20.29 58.03 0.15
CA ARG A 10 -19.58 57.07 -0.72
C ARG A 10 -18.08 56.98 -0.40
N ARG A 11 -17.38 58.10 -0.18
CA ARG A 11 -15.96 58.10 0.21
C ARG A 11 -15.73 57.43 1.57
N LEU A 12 -16.60 57.68 2.54
CA LEU A 12 -16.54 57.03 3.85
C LEU A 12 -16.75 55.53 3.73
N TRP A 13 -17.74 55.09 2.94
CA TRP A 13 -18.04 53.67 2.72
C TRP A 13 -16.88 52.93 2.04
N TYR A 14 -16.26 53.52 1.00
CA TYR A 14 -15.05 52.95 0.40
C TYR A 14 -13.86 52.90 1.36
N SER A 15 -13.70 53.90 2.23
CA SER A 15 -12.63 53.91 3.25
C SER A 15 -12.83 52.81 4.29
N CYS A 16 -14.07 52.57 4.74
CA CYS A 16 -14.41 51.48 5.65
C CYS A 16 -14.22 50.10 4.99
N ALA A 17 -14.66 49.94 3.74
CA ALA A 17 -14.46 48.70 2.99
C ALA A 17 -12.96 48.39 2.76
N PHE A 18 -12.16 49.40 2.42
CA PHE A 18 -10.71 49.25 2.26
C PHE A 18 -10.02 48.89 3.60
N ALA A 19 -10.42 49.52 4.71
CA ALA A 19 -9.90 49.19 6.04
C ALA A 19 -10.24 47.75 6.44
N LEU A 20 -11.48 47.29 6.17
CA LEU A 20 -11.89 45.90 6.41
C LEU A 20 -11.09 44.90 5.57
N LEU A 21 -10.88 45.19 4.27
CA LEU A 21 -10.05 44.36 3.39
C LEU A 21 -8.59 44.30 3.86
N MET A 22 -8.02 45.40 4.35
CA MET A 22 -6.68 45.42 4.94
C MET A 22 -6.57 44.56 6.21
N VAL A 23 -7.58 44.59 7.08
CA VAL A 23 -7.63 43.72 8.28
C VAL A 23 -7.74 42.25 7.89
N ILE A 24 -8.59 41.92 6.92
CA ILE A 24 -8.72 40.55 6.38
C ILE A 24 -7.40 40.08 5.74
N PHE A 25 -6.73 40.94 4.96
CA PHE A 25 -5.44 40.61 4.34
C PHE A 25 -4.34 40.36 5.37
N VAL A 26 -4.24 41.20 6.40
CA VAL A 26 -3.29 41.00 7.51
C VAL A 26 -3.59 39.73 8.29
N TRP A 27 -4.87 39.40 8.51
CA TRP A 27 -5.28 38.16 9.17
C TRP A 27 -4.91 36.91 8.33
N ILE A 28 -5.22 36.90 7.03
CA ILE A 28 -4.82 35.83 6.10
C ILE A 28 -3.30 35.67 6.05
N ALA A 29 -2.55 36.78 5.96
CA ALA A 29 -1.09 36.76 5.95
C ALA A 29 -0.50 36.21 7.27
N TRP A 30 -1.15 36.48 8.41
CA TRP A 30 -0.75 35.95 9.72
C TRP A 30 -1.03 34.45 9.85
N VAL A 31 -2.21 33.98 9.40
CA VAL A 31 -2.56 32.55 9.35
C VAL A 31 -1.58 31.79 8.45
N ALA A 32 -1.36 32.25 7.22
CA ALA A 32 -0.43 31.62 6.28
C ALA A 32 1.04 31.63 6.77
N LEU A 33 1.44 32.62 7.56
CA LEU A 33 2.76 32.64 8.21
C LEU A 33 2.85 31.66 9.38
N ALA A 34 1.78 31.53 10.18
CA ALA A 34 1.71 30.55 11.26
C ALA A 34 1.81 29.12 10.71
N GLU A 35 0.98 28.78 9.70
CA GLU A 35 0.97 27.50 8.99
C GLU A 35 2.34 27.14 8.40
N ARG A 36 2.99 28.08 7.69
CA ARG A 36 4.35 27.88 7.17
C ARG A 36 5.35 27.59 8.29
N SER A 37 5.27 28.32 9.41
CA SER A 37 6.14 28.08 10.55
C SER A 37 5.87 26.74 11.23
N GLU A 38 4.63 26.26 11.22
CA GLU A 38 4.25 24.94 11.76
C GLU A 38 4.75 23.81 10.85
N HIS A 39 4.52 23.91 9.54
CA HIS A 39 4.96 22.93 8.56
C HIS A 39 6.49 22.74 8.59
N GLN A 40 7.26 23.84 8.66
CA GLN A 40 8.74 23.77 8.76
C GLN A 40 9.22 23.01 10.00
N ARG A 41 8.51 23.09 11.13
CA ARG A 41 8.88 22.37 12.37
C ARG A 41 8.55 20.88 12.27
N ARG A 42 7.42 20.52 11.66
CA ARG A 42 7.07 19.12 11.36
C ARG A 42 8.15 18.48 10.46
N LEU A 43 8.60 19.18 9.42
CA LEU A 43 9.67 18.70 8.54
C LEU A 43 11.02 18.53 9.29
N ALA A 44 11.35 19.45 10.21
CA ALA A 44 12.55 19.34 11.04
C ALA A 44 12.50 18.10 11.96
N ASP A 45 11.36 17.85 12.61
CA ASP A 45 11.16 16.65 13.45
C ASP A 45 11.25 15.36 12.63
N VAL A 46 10.65 15.30 11.45
CA VAL A 46 10.73 14.12 10.57
C VAL A 46 12.18 13.85 10.15
N SER A 47 12.95 14.90 9.83
CA SER A 47 14.38 14.78 9.51
C SER A 47 15.20 14.29 10.71
N ASN A 48 14.96 14.86 11.90
CA ASN A 48 15.63 14.47 13.14
C ASN A 48 15.32 13.02 13.53
N LEU A 49 14.03 12.63 13.57
CA LEU A 49 13.60 11.28 13.91
C LEU A 49 14.12 10.25 12.89
N LYS A 50 14.14 10.55 11.59
CA LYS A 50 14.78 9.66 10.59
C LYS A 50 16.28 9.47 10.85
N ARG A 51 17.01 10.55 11.18
CA ARG A 51 18.45 10.46 11.52
C ARG A 51 18.69 9.65 12.80
N ILE A 52 17.86 9.82 13.83
CA ILE A 52 17.94 9.02 15.07
C ILE A 52 17.58 7.56 14.79
N GLY A 53 16.55 7.29 13.98
CA GLY A 53 16.16 5.94 13.57
C GLY A 53 17.28 5.22 12.81
N MET A 54 17.92 5.89 11.85
CA MET A 54 19.09 5.36 11.14
C MET A 54 20.24 5.04 12.11
N ALA A 55 20.52 5.90 13.09
CA ALA A 55 21.54 5.66 14.10
C ALA A 55 21.19 4.51 15.06
N LEU A 56 19.92 4.33 15.41
CA LEU A 56 19.42 3.20 16.20
C LEU A 56 19.52 1.88 15.42
N HIS A 57 19.24 1.90 14.11
CA HIS A 57 19.40 0.74 13.23
C HIS A 57 20.86 0.38 13.02
N GLN A 58 21.77 1.33 12.82
CA GLN A 58 23.21 1.05 12.75
C GLN A 58 23.79 0.55 14.09
N TYR A 59 23.26 1.03 15.23
CA TYR A 59 23.57 0.45 16.53
C TYR A 59 23.12 -1.01 16.60
N GLN A 60 21.89 -1.31 16.16
CA GLN A 60 21.36 -2.68 16.14
C GLN A 60 22.13 -3.58 15.16
N GLU A 61 22.56 -3.09 14.00
CA GLU A 61 23.41 -3.84 13.07
C GLU A 61 24.75 -4.22 13.74
N LYS A 62 25.41 -3.25 14.40
CA LYS A 62 26.72 -3.47 15.04
C LYS A 62 26.65 -4.36 16.28
N TYR A 63 25.61 -4.22 17.12
CA TYR A 63 25.52 -4.89 18.42
C TYR A 63 24.43 -5.97 18.50
N GLN A 64 23.71 -6.23 17.40
CA GLN A 64 22.59 -7.17 17.24
C GLN A 64 21.33 -6.86 18.07
N THR A 65 21.42 -5.96 19.05
CA THR A 65 20.30 -5.40 19.83
C THR A 65 20.20 -3.89 19.63
N PHE A 66 18.98 -3.33 19.67
CA PHE A 66 18.79 -1.90 19.96
C PHE A 66 19.41 -1.54 21.33
N PRO A 67 19.83 -0.29 21.57
CA PRO A 67 20.44 0.08 22.84
C PRO A 67 19.44 -0.10 23.99
N PRO A 68 19.88 -0.45 25.21
CA PRO A 68 19.03 -0.32 26.39
C PRO A 68 18.75 1.17 26.63
N ALA A 69 17.60 1.51 27.23
CA ALA A 69 17.25 2.91 27.50
C ALA A 69 18.32 3.60 28.35
N TYR A 70 18.90 2.84 29.28
CA TYR A 70 20.02 3.28 30.10
C TYR A 70 20.91 2.11 30.53
N ILE A 71 22.21 2.37 30.68
CA ILE A 71 23.15 1.47 31.36
C ILE A 71 23.09 1.76 32.86
N THR A 72 23.22 0.72 33.70
CA THR A 72 23.28 0.84 35.18
C THR A 72 24.60 0.35 35.74
N ASP A 73 24.97 0.83 36.92
CA ASP A 73 26.03 0.21 37.74
C ASP A 73 25.52 -1.04 38.49
N SER A 74 26.41 -1.71 39.23
CA SER A 74 26.08 -2.89 40.03
C SER A 74 25.14 -2.65 41.22
N SER A 75 24.77 -1.39 41.51
CA SER A 75 23.74 -1.03 42.48
C SER A 75 22.38 -0.69 41.84
N GLY A 76 22.32 -0.68 40.50
CA GLY A 76 21.15 -0.26 39.73
C GLY A 76 21.07 1.26 39.50
N LYS A 77 22.08 2.05 39.88
CA LYS A 77 22.12 3.49 39.55
C LYS A 77 22.28 3.62 38.03
N LYS A 78 21.39 4.37 37.39
CA LYS A 78 21.49 4.69 35.96
C LYS A 78 22.69 5.60 35.70
N LEU A 79 23.54 5.23 34.75
CA LEU A 79 24.79 5.93 34.43
C LEU A 79 24.72 6.71 33.12
N HIS A 80 24.21 6.11 32.04
CA HIS A 80 24.30 6.63 30.67
C HIS A 80 23.01 6.36 29.88
N SER A 81 22.56 7.33 29.07
CA SER A 81 21.40 7.20 28.17
C SER A 81 21.76 6.55 26.84
N TRP A 82 20.80 5.85 26.22
CA TRP A 82 20.85 5.43 24.81
C TRP A 82 21.30 6.55 23.84
N ARG A 83 20.93 7.81 24.13
CA ARG A 83 21.30 9.00 23.34
C ARG A 83 22.79 9.29 23.30
N VAL A 84 23.55 8.82 24.29
CA VAL A 84 25.02 8.89 24.29
C VAL A 84 25.61 7.67 23.57
N LEU A 85 24.97 6.49 23.69
CA LEU A 85 25.42 5.26 23.04
C LEU A 85 25.35 5.32 21.50
N ILE A 86 24.43 6.10 20.93
CA ILE A 86 24.26 6.22 19.47
C ILE A 86 25.08 7.34 18.80
N LEU A 87 25.86 8.14 19.56
CA LEU A 87 26.60 9.29 19.00
C LEU A 87 27.52 8.98 17.79
N PRO A 88 28.30 7.87 17.75
CA PRO A 88 29.12 7.55 16.58
C PRO A 88 28.28 7.41 15.30
N PHE A 89 27.11 6.77 15.42
CA PHE A 89 26.17 6.55 14.31
C PHE A 89 25.40 7.81 13.90
N LEU A 90 25.53 8.90 14.66
CA LEU A 90 25.05 10.24 14.28
C LEU A 90 26.12 11.10 13.60
N GLY A 91 27.38 10.62 13.56
CA GLY A 91 28.55 11.38 13.12
C GLY A 91 29.16 12.28 14.20
N GLU A 92 28.90 11.99 15.48
CA GLU A 92 29.31 12.80 16.64
C GLU A 92 30.47 12.12 17.41
N ASP A 93 31.37 11.41 16.71
CA ASP A 93 32.48 10.65 17.29
C ASP A 93 33.40 11.46 18.20
N GLU A 94 33.67 12.71 17.82
CA GLU A 94 34.43 13.66 18.65
C GLU A 94 33.76 13.95 19.99
N LEU A 95 32.43 13.95 20.05
CA LEU A 95 31.67 14.18 21.28
C LEU A 95 31.61 12.89 22.12
N TYR A 96 31.45 11.75 21.46
CA TYR A 96 31.52 10.43 22.10
C TYR A 96 32.87 10.19 22.79
N GLN A 97 33.99 10.54 22.14
CA GLN A 97 35.34 10.42 22.70
C GLN A 97 35.62 11.38 23.87
N LYS A 98 34.86 12.49 24.00
CA LYS A 98 34.99 13.45 25.10
C LYS A 98 34.16 13.04 26.33
N TYR A 99 33.16 12.19 26.15
CA TYR A 99 32.30 11.69 27.22
C TYR A 99 32.97 10.55 27.99
N ASP A 100 33.02 10.66 29.32
CA ASP A 100 33.67 9.68 30.18
C ASP A 100 32.66 8.64 30.69
N PHE A 101 32.72 7.43 30.13
CA PHE A 101 31.90 6.28 30.52
C PHE A 101 32.32 5.63 31.86
N SER A 102 33.41 6.06 32.50
CA SER A 102 33.76 5.64 33.87
C SER A 102 33.11 6.52 34.94
N GLN A 103 32.57 7.68 34.56
CA GLN A 103 31.87 8.62 35.44
C GLN A 103 30.38 8.66 35.08
N SER A 104 29.50 8.91 36.05
CA SER A 104 28.07 9.08 35.74
C SER A 104 27.83 10.34 34.90
N TRP A 105 26.72 10.37 34.14
CA TRP A 105 26.33 11.50 33.29
C TRP A 105 26.27 12.86 34.02
N ASP A 106 25.95 12.84 35.32
CA ASP A 106 25.84 14.00 36.23
C ASP A 106 27.17 14.43 36.87
N SER A 107 28.28 13.78 36.52
CA SER A 107 29.63 14.20 36.91
C SER A 107 29.96 15.63 36.42
N SER A 108 30.92 16.28 37.06
CA SER A 108 31.40 17.61 36.65
C SER A 108 32.03 17.59 35.25
N HIS A 109 32.65 16.46 34.86
CA HIS A 109 33.19 16.25 33.52
C HIS A 109 32.07 16.12 32.48
N ASN A 110 31.18 15.14 32.62
CA ASN A 110 30.14 14.88 31.61
C ASN A 110 29.15 16.06 31.50
N ARG A 111 28.77 16.73 32.60
CA ARG A 111 27.90 17.93 32.52
C ARG A 111 28.53 19.12 31.79
N ALA A 112 29.85 19.21 31.66
CA ALA A 112 30.48 20.23 30.82
C ALA A 112 30.12 20.07 29.33
N LEU A 113 29.75 18.86 28.90
CA LEU A 113 29.33 18.55 27.52
C LEU A 113 27.85 18.86 27.25
N LEU A 114 27.07 19.29 28.26
CA LEU A 114 25.64 19.58 28.11
C LEU A 114 25.36 20.63 27.01
N GLY A 115 26.22 21.64 26.90
CA GLY A 115 26.15 22.67 25.85
C GLY A 115 26.44 22.16 24.43
N ALA A 116 27.05 20.99 24.29
CA ALA A 116 27.37 20.36 23.00
C ALA A 116 26.26 19.42 22.49
N CYS A 117 25.01 19.61 22.94
CA CYS A 117 23.84 18.83 22.52
C CYS A 117 23.73 18.72 20.98
N PRO A 118 23.81 17.51 20.40
CA PRO A 118 23.60 17.29 18.97
C PRO A 118 22.29 17.91 18.48
N LYS A 119 22.35 18.65 17.36
CA LYS A 119 21.16 19.34 16.80
C LYS A 119 19.99 18.39 16.52
N VAL A 120 20.30 17.11 16.27
CA VAL A 120 19.31 16.07 15.98
C VAL A 120 18.37 15.78 17.16
N TYR A 121 18.74 16.14 18.40
CA TYR A 121 17.89 15.96 19.58
C TYR A 121 16.96 17.16 19.86
N GLN A 122 17.11 18.27 19.12
CA GLN A 122 16.45 19.54 19.39
C GLN A 122 15.26 19.75 18.43
N ASN A 123 14.07 20.01 18.98
CA ASN A 123 12.87 20.30 18.17
C ASN A 123 12.75 21.79 17.79
N GLY A 124 11.87 22.09 16.83
CA GLY A 124 11.58 23.46 16.37
C GLY A 124 10.39 24.17 17.04
N TRP A 125 9.70 23.55 18.00
CA TRP A 125 8.46 24.07 18.59
C TRP A 125 8.69 25.05 19.73
N SER A 126 9.49 24.63 20.73
CA SER A 126 9.80 25.45 21.89
C SER A 126 11.00 26.38 21.63
N LYS A 127 11.27 27.31 22.56
CA LYS A 127 12.58 27.97 22.56
C LYS A 127 13.62 26.90 22.95
N PRO A 128 14.63 26.61 22.11
CA PRO A 128 15.61 25.57 22.40
C PRO A 128 16.33 25.91 23.71
N SER A 129 16.04 25.10 24.74
CA SER A 129 16.73 25.17 26.02
C SER A 129 18.05 24.42 25.85
N PRO A 130 19.22 25.06 26.04
CA PRO A 130 20.51 24.41 25.85
C PRO A 130 20.60 23.09 26.62
N GLY A 131 21.05 22.03 25.95
CA GLY A 131 21.19 20.72 26.57
C GLY A 131 19.96 19.82 26.58
N ARG A 132 18.77 20.26 26.14
CA ARG A 132 17.57 19.41 26.18
C ARG A 132 17.34 18.55 24.94
N THR A 133 16.62 17.44 25.14
CA THR A 133 16.12 16.55 24.07
C THR A 133 14.59 16.56 23.99
N ALA A 134 14.08 16.52 22.77
CA ALA A 134 12.66 16.39 22.46
C ALA A 134 12.19 14.94 22.27
N TYR A 135 13.09 14.06 21.84
CA TYR A 135 12.74 12.71 21.40
C TYR A 135 13.11 11.72 22.50
N LEU A 136 12.10 11.02 23.02
CA LEU A 136 12.17 10.20 24.22
C LEU A 136 11.77 8.75 23.93
N ALA A 137 12.42 7.83 24.63
CA ALA A 137 11.96 6.46 24.76
C ALA A 137 10.71 6.40 25.66
N THR A 138 9.85 5.41 25.46
CA THR A 138 8.70 5.16 26.38
C THR A 138 9.01 3.96 27.25
N ILE A 139 9.24 4.19 28.55
CA ILE A 139 9.77 3.17 29.47
C ILE A 139 8.63 2.36 30.11
N ASP A 140 8.53 1.08 29.74
CA ASP A 140 7.73 0.03 30.38
C ASP A 140 8.25 -1.35 29.90
N LYS A 141 8.05 -2.40 30.71
CA LYS A 141 8.45 -3.79 30.36
C LYS A 141 7.78 -4.36 29.09
N ARG A 142 6.73 -3.71 28.58
CA ARG A 142 5.96 -4.08 27.37
C ARG A 142 6.40 -3.35 26.11
N THR A 143 7.25 -2.32 26.21
CA THR A 143 7.59 -1.45 25.07
C THR A 143 8.91 -1.87 24.43
N ALA A 144 9.30 -1.14 23.38
CA ALA A 144 10.66 -1.22 22.81
C ALA A 144 11.78 -0.90 23.82
N TRP A 145 11.45 -0.36 25.00
CA TRP A 145 12.41 0.13 26.00
C TRP A 145 12.10 -0.39 27.41
N PRO A 146 12.34 -1.69 27.69
CA PRO A 146 12.17 -2.32 29.00
C PRO A 146 13.26 -1.90 30.03
N GLY A 147 13.70 -0.65 30.01
CA GLY A 147 14.70 -0.08 30.91
C GLY A 147 16.14 -0.51 30.56
N PRO A 148 16.86 -1.23 31.45
CA PRO A 148 18.25 -1.61 31.23
C PRO A 148 18.43 -2.83 30.31
N ILE A 149 17.33 -3.47 29.88
CA ILE A 149 17.36 -4.61 28.98
C ILE A 149 17.38 -4.10 27.54
N ALA A 150 18.38 -4.55 26.78
CA ALA A 150 18.47 -4.36 25.33
C ALA A 150 17.61 -5.41 24.61
N ILE A 151 16.91 -5.03 23.53
CA ILE A 151 16.04 -5.93 22.76
C ILE A 151 16.53 -6.10 21.32
N ARG A 152 16.20 -7.23 20.68
CA ARG A 152 16.44 -7.50 19.26
C ARG A 152 15.18 -7.18 18.46
N MET A 153 15.31 -6.98 17.15
CA MET A 153 14.15 -6.90 16.25
C MET A 153 13.22 -8.13 16.37
N ALA A 154 13.79 -9.32 16.58
CA ALA A 154 13.05 -10.58 16.74
C ALA A 154 12.23 -10.68 18.04
N ASP A 155 12.46 -9.79 19.02
CA ASP A 155 11.70 -9.72 20.27
C ASP A 155 10.42 -8.86 20.09
N VAL A 156 10.18 -8.31 18.90
CA VAL A 156 9.02 -7.47 18.55
C VAL A 156 8.01 -8.27 17.75
N HIS A 157 7.03 -8.84 18.45
CA HIS A 157 5.99 -9.71 17.89
C HIS A 157 4.79 -8.93 17.33
N ASP A 158 4.55 -7.69 17.79
CA ASP A 158 3.45 -6.83 17.32
C ASP A 158 3.75 -6.17 15.94
N GLY A 159 5.00 -6.29 15.46
CA GLY A 159 5.47 -5.83 14.15
C GLY A 159 6.18 -4.47 14.18
N LEU A 160 7.38 -4.38 13.59
CA LEU A 160 8.25 -3.20 13.65
C LEU A 160 7.60 -1.91 13.08
N SER A 161 6.70 -2.05 12.10
CA SER A 161 5.94 -0.94 11.51
C SER A 161 4.79 -0.42 12.38
N ASN A 162 4.41 -1.21 13.38
CA ASN A 162 3.26 -0.99 14.25
C ASN A 162 3.67 -0.54 15.66
N THR A 163 4.84 -0.97 16.12
CA THR A 163 5.43 -0.53 17.39
C THR A 163 6.10 0.84 17.27
N ILE A 164 5.70 1.79 18.11
CA ILE A 164 6.42 3.06 18.32
C ILE A 164 7.77 2.79 18.99
N HIS A 165 8.83 3.27 18.36
CA HIS A 165 10.19 3.28 18.89
C HIS A 165 10.44 4.54 19.75
N LEU A 166 10.17 5.75 19.24
CA LEU A 166 10.36 7.00 19.99
C LEU A 166 9.17 7.95 19.86
N VAL A 167 8.89 8.68 20.94
CA VAL A 167 7.89 9.76 20.98
C VAL A 167 8.55 11.13 20.95
N ASN A 168 8.01 12.05 20.14
CA ASN A 168 8.37 13.46 20.20
C ASN A 168 7.57 14.16 21.30
N VAL A 169 8.24 14.69 22.32
CA VAL A 169 7.67 15.46 23.42
C VAL A 169 8.28 16.87 23.40
N PRO A 170 7.69 17.83 22.64
CA PRO A 170 8.34 19.12 22.37
C PRO A 170 8.58 20.04 23.58
N GLU A 171 7.83 19.83 24.66
CA GLU A 171 7.94 20.55 25.93
C GLU A 171 8.83 19.82 26.97
N SER A 172 9.51 18.73 26.56
CA SER A 172 10.41 17.94 27.40
C SER A 172 11.45 18.80 28.13
N THR A 173 11.58 18.56 29.43
CA THR A 173 12.60 19.16 30.29
C THR A 173 13.90 18.35 30.35
N ARG A 174 13.92 17.13 29.80
CA ARG A 174 15.02 16.15 29.91
C ARG A 174 16.29 16.66 29.25
N GLU A 175 17.43 16.44 29.91
CA GLU A 175 18.75 16.70 29.33
C GLU A 175 19.17 15.56 28.40
N TRP A 176 19.87 15.86 27.29
CA TRP A 176 20.13 14.86 26.25
C TRP A 176 21.00 13.68 26.73
N MET A 177 21.85 13.89 27.74
CA MET A 177 22.67 12.85 28.38
C MET A 177 21.97 12.14 29.56
N GLU A 178 20.83 12.66 30.02
CA GLU A 178 20.09 12.14 31.18
C GLU A 178 19.57 10.71 30.86
N PRO A 179 19.89 9.69 31.68
CA PRO A 179 19.42 8.32 31.51
C PRO A 179 17.97 8.14 32.01
N GLU A 180 17.16 9.18 31.85
CA GLU A 180 15.73 9.20 32.08
C GLU A 180 15.01 9.58 30.80
N ASP A 181 13.82 9.03 30.65
CA ASP A 181 12.93 9.13 29.50
C ASP A 181 11.48 9.17 30.02
N ILE A 182 10.46 9.11 29.16
CA ILE A 182 9.07 9.23 29.61
C ILE A 182 8.50 7.86 30.05
N ALA A 183 7.92 7.79 31.24
CA ALA A 183 7.25 6.57 31.70
C ALA A 183 5.91 6.39 30.94
N LEU A 184 5.49 5.15 30.69
CA LEU A 184 4.24 4.87 29.95
C LEU A 184 3.00 5.55 30.59
N GLU A 185 2.94 5.59 31.92
CA GLU A 185 1.87 6.30 32.66
C GLU A 185 1.95 7.83 32.59
N GLU A 186 3.14 8.40 32.38
CA GLU A 186 3.38 9.84 32.22
C GLU A 186 2.97 10.26 30.82
N LEU A 187 3.43 9.52 29.81
CA LEU A 187 3.03 9.68 28.41
C LEU A 187 1.50 9.57 28.26
N GLY A 188 0.87 8.61 28.94
CA GLY A 188 -0.59 8.45 28.94
C GLY A 188 -1.36 9.66 29.47
N LYS A 189 -0.81 10.39 30.45
CA LYS A 189 -1.42 11.63 30.98
C LYS A 189 -1.23 12.80 30.02
N LEU A 190 -0.11 12.83 29.30
CA LEU A 190 0.23 13.87 28.33
C LEU A 190 -0.49 13.69 26.97
N ALA A 191 -0.69 12.44 26.54
CA ALA A 191 -1.31 12.10 25.26
C ALA A 191 -2.85 12.25 25.27
N LEU A 192 -3.48 12.31 26.44
CA LEU A 192 -4.94 12.22 26.61
C LEU A 192 -5.53 13.39 27.43
N SER A 193 -4.79 14.48 27.60
CA SER A 193 -5.28 15.68 28.29
C SER A 193 -6.24 16.48 27.39
N THR A 194 -7.50 16.62 27.80
CA THR A 194 -8.55 17.30 27.01
C THR A 194 -8.34 18.81 26.82
N ASP A 195 -7.59 19.45 27.71
CA ASP A 195 -7.64 20.91 27.89
C ASP A 195 -6.67 21.68 26.97
N LYS A 196 -5.83 20.97 26.20
CA LYS A 196 -4.88 21.51 25.23
C LYS A 196 -4.68 20.54 24.07
N PRO A 197 -4.37 21.01 22.85
CA PRO A 197 -3.94 20.12 21.77
C PRO A 197 -2.67 19.38 22.18
N VAL A 198 -2.71 18.05 22.08
CA VAL A 198 -1.65 17.12 22.53
C VAL A 198 -0.30 17.52 21.92
N PRO A 199 0.77 17.68 22.73
CA PRO A 199 2.06 18.13 22.21
C PRO A 199 2.83 17.04 21.45
N VAL A 200 2.45 15.76 21.62
CA VAL A 200 3.04 14.62 20.90
C VAL A 200 2.59 14.61 19.44
N ARG A 201 3.50 14.94 18.53
CA ARG A 201 3.17 15.29 17.12
C ARG A 201 3.69 14.32 16.07
N GLN A 202 4.79 13.63 16.34
CA GLN A 202 5.49 12.74 15.42
C GLN A 202 6.10 11.59 16.22
N HIS A 203 6.11 10.40 15.63
CA HIS A 203 6.55 9.16 16.25
C HIS A 203 7.52 8.45 15.31
N LEU A 204 8.66 8.01 15.83
CA LEU A 204 9.52 7.07 15.12
C LEU A 204 8.98 5.66 15.40
N MET A 205 8.74 4.87 14.36
CA MET A 205 8.37 3.45 14.45
C MET A 205 9.63 2.58 14.44
N MET A 206 9.54 1.33 14.88
CA MET A 206 10.73 0.46 14.96
C MET A 206 11.32 0.08 13.59
N ASP A 207 10.52 0.13 12.52
CA ASP A 207 10.97 0.01 11.12
C ASP A 207 11.79 1.23 10.61
N GLY A 208 11.89 2.30 11.39
CA GLY A 208 12.59 3.54 11.02
C GLY A 208 11.71 4.58 10.29
N MET A 209 10.44 4.28 10.01
CA MET A 209 9.49 5.26 9.49
C MET A 209 9.11 6.29 10.57
N VAL A 210 8.79 7.51 10.13
CA VAL A 210 8.21 8.54 11.00
C VAL A 210 6.74 8.71 10.64
N ARG A 211 5.86 8.59 11.63
CA ARG A 211 4.40 8.70 11.48
C ARG A 211 3.87 9.88 12.30
N ALA A 212 2.81 10.51 11.79
CA ALA A 212 1.94 11.35 12.60
C ALA A 212 0.85 10.47 13.21
N ILE A 213 0.48 10.72 14.48
CA ILE A 213 -0.65 10.06 15.12
C ILE A 213 -1.64 11.13 15.56
N ALA A 214 -2.92 10.94 15.24
CA ALA A 214 -3.96 11.92 15.53
C ALA A 214 -4.16 12.08 17.05
N PRO A 215 -4.29 13.32 17.58
CA PRO A 215 -4.63 13.56 18.99
C PRO A 215 -5.98 12.97 19.45
N SER A 216 -6.80 12.49 18.51
CA SER A 216 -8.09 11.83 18.74
C SER A 216 -8.02 10.29 18.67
N ILE A 217 -6.82 9.71 18.65
CA ILE A 217 -6.65 8.26 18.77
C ILE A 217 -7.24 7.76 20.10
N ASP A 218 -7.83 6.57 20.10
CA ASP A 218 -8.31 5.94 21.33
C ASP A 218 -7.15 5.69 22.32
N ARG A 219 -7.47 5.70 23.61
CA ARG A 219 -6.53 5.51 24.71
C ARG A 219 -5.85 4.15 24.67
N ASP A 220 -6.63 3.08 24.63
CA ASP A 220 -6.12 1.72 24.78
C ASP A 220 -5.46 1.28 23.47
N LEU A 221 -5.96 1.79 22.34
CA LEU A 221 -5.29 1.79 21.05
C LEU A 221 -3.92 2.49 21.12
N TYR A 222 -3.80 3.72 21.66
CA TYR A 222 -2.50 4.40 21.81
C TYR A 222 -1.53 3.65 22.73
N PHE A 223 -2.02 2.90 23.71
CA PHE A 223 -1.17 2.02 24.53
C PHE A 223 -0.78 0.73 23.83
N SER A 224 -1.65 0.14 23.01
CA SER A 224 -1.38 -1.10 22.27
C SER A 224 -0.24 -0.93 21.26
N ILE A 225 -0.12 0.25 20.65
CA ILE A 225 0.89 0.57 19.62
C ILE A 225 2.26 0.98 20.20
N LEU A 226 2.35 1.11 21.53
CA LEU A 226 3.61 1.25 22.26
C LEU A 226 4.19 -0.12 22.67
N SER A 227 3.45 -1.21 22.42
CA SER A 227 3.81 -2.57 22.80
C SER A 227 4.75 -3.25 21.79
N ILE A 228 5.50 -4.25 22.27
CA ILE A 228 6.23 -5.22 21.45
C ILE A 228 5.59 -6.62 21.40
N ASN A 229 4.68 -6.98 22.33
CA ASN A 229 4.17 -8.35 22.47
C ASN A 229 2.74 -8.52 23.04
N ASN A 230 1.77 -7.69 22.63
CA ASN A 230 0.36 -7.83 22.99
C ASN A 230 -0.49 -8.62 21.97
N GLY A 231 0.03 -8.90 20.78
CA GLY A 231 -0.65 -9.64 19.71
C GLY A 231 -1.65 -8.82 18.88
N ALA A 232 -1.69 -7.50 19.03
CA ALA A 232 -2.68 -6.63 18.40
C ALA A 232 -2.13 -5.94 17.14
N THR A 233 -2.27 -6.59 15.99
CA THR A 233 -2.02 -5.99 14.67
C THR A 233 -3.08 -4.92 14.37
N HIS A 234 -2.72 -3.64 14.45
CA HIS A 234 -3.69 -2.54 14.34
C HIS A 234 -3.78 -1.91 12.93
N PRO A 235 -4.98 -1.84 12.32
CA PRO A 235 -5.19 -1.24 11.00
C PRO A 235 -4.80 0.24 10.87
N LEU A 236 -4.63 0.98 11.98
CA LEU A 236 -4.17 2.39 11.97
C LEU A 236 -2.77 2.59 11.36
N PHE A 237 -2.02 1.52 11.06
CA PHE A 237 -0.70 1.59 10.44
C PHE A 237 -0.60 1.11 9.00
N HIS A 238 -1.74 0.80 8.36
CA HIS A 238 -1.82 1.14 6.94
C HIS A 238 -1.47 2.63 6.79
N PRO A 239 -0.71 3.04 5.76
CA PRO A 239 -0.40 4.46 5.56
C PRO A 239 -1.70 5.21 5.26
N GLN A 240 -2.27 5.90 6.27
CA GLN A 240 -3.58 6.53 6.18
C GLN A 240 -3.70 7.39 4.91
N GLU A 241 -4.64 6.99 4.05
CA GLU A 241 -5.84 7.72 3.58
C GLU A 241 -5.69 9.13 2.96
N ASP A 242 -4.51 9.75 3.06
CA ASP A 242 -4.20 11.12 2.63
C ASP A 242 -3.22 11.11 1.44
N ARG A 243 -3.28 10.04 0.64
CA ARG A 243 -2.52 9.85 -0.61
C ARG A 243 -3.50 9.50 -1.74
N PRO A 244 -3.52 10.26 -2.85
CA PRO A 244 -4.34 9.90 -3.98
C PRO A 244 -3.75 8.67 -4.69
N THR A 245 -4.28 7.50 -4.39
CA THR A 245 -4.55 6.52 -5.45
C THR A 245 -5.31 7.25 -6.54
N LEU A 246 -4.95 7.07 -7.81
CA LEU A 246 -5.82 7.55 -8.89
C LEU A 246 -7.20 6.91 -8.69
N PRO A 247 -8.31 7.66 -8.78
CA PRO A 247 -9.63 7.04 -8.74
C PRO A 247 -9.76 6.11 -9.95
N PHE A 248 -10.48 4.99 -9.79
CA PHE A 248 -10.87 4.17 -10.93
C PHE A 248 -11.50 5.06 -12.03
N PRO A 249 -11.25 4.75 -13.31
CA PRO A 249 -11.94 5.46 -14.38
C PRO A 249 -13.47 5.29 -14.23
N PRO A 250 -14.27 6.18 -14.87
CA PRO A 250 -15.72 6.02 -14.88
C PRO A 250 -16.13 4.61 -15.35
N LEU A 251 -17.14 4.02 -14.70
CA LEU A 251 -17.64 2.71 -15.09
C LEU A 251 -18.13 2.76 -16.55
N THR A 252 -17.48 1.96 -17.40
CA THR A 252 -17.69 1.99 -18.85
C THR A 252 -18.20 0.62 -19.31
N PRO A 253 -19.28 0.54 -20.10
CA PRO A 253 -19.66 -0.69 -20.80
C PRO A 253 -18.50 -1.20 -21.66
N VAL A 254 -18.17 -2.49 -21.60
CA VAL A 254 -17.15 -3.08 -22.47
C VAL A 254 -17.57 -3.00 -23.94
N GLU A 255 -18.89 -2.95 -24.16
CA GLU A 255 -19.55 -2.78 -25.45
C GLU A 255 -19.34 -1.37 -26.07
N ASP A 256 -18.84 -0.39 -25.29
CA ASP A 256 -18.42 0.94 -25.77
C ASP A 256 -16.91 0.98 -26.15
N LEU A 257 -16.15 -0.08 -25.90
CA LEU A 257 -14.74 -0.23 -26.34
C LEU A 257 -14.64 -0.91 -27.71
N SER A 258 -13.52 -0.71 -28.40
CA SER A 258 -13.35 -1.14 -29.80
C SER A 258 -12.51 -2.41 -29.97
N ALA A 259 -11.69 -2.76 -28.99
CA ALA A 259 -10.78 -3.91 -29.04
C ALA A 259 -10.50 -4.48 -27.63
N THR A 260 -11.55 -4.66 -26.82
CA THR A 260 -11.48 -5.23 -25.47
C THR A 260 -12.66 -6.19 -25.22
N ASN A 261 -12.37 -7.38 -24.73
CA ASN A 261 -13.35 -8.42 -24.38
C ASN A 261 -13.29 -8.79 -22.89
N ILE A 262 -14.44 -9.13 -22.29
CA ILE A 262 -14.54 -9.78 -20.97
C ILE A 262 -15.08 -11.21 -21.17
N ARG A 263 -14.27 -12.22 -20.81
CA ARG A 263 -14.61 -13.63 -20.92
C ARG A 263 -15.08 -14.18 -19.57
N VAL A 264 -16.15 -14.98 -19.58
CA VAL A 264 -16.68 -15.63 -18.37
C VAL A 264 -15.94 -16.91 -17.98
N CYS A 265 -15.17 -17.52 -18.91
CA CYS A 265 -14.28 -18.66 -18.68
C CYS A 265 -12.94 -18.41 -19.40
N PRO A 266 -11.80 -18.84 -18.83
CA PRO A 266 -10.48 -18.60 -19.44
C PRO A 266 -10.19 -19.53 -20.62
N THR A 267 -10.98 -20.59 -20.80
CA THR A 267 -10.97 -21.52 -21.95
C THR A 267 -11.51 -20.91 -23.25
N ILE A 268 -12.28 -19.82 -23.17
CA ILE A 268 -12.92 -19.22 -24.34
C ILE A 268 -11.81 -18.69 -25.28
N PRO A 269 -11.84 -19.04 -26.59
CA PRO A 269 -10.82 -18.59 -27.53
C PRO A 269 -10.69 -17.07 -27.56
N MET A 270 -9.46 -16.59 -27.53
CA MET A 270 -9.12 -15.18 -27.62
C MET A 270 -9.22 -14.69 -29.06
N GLU A 271 -9.56 -13.42 -29.23
CA GLU A 271 -9.60 -12.78 -30.54
C GLU A 271 -8.28 -12.06 -30.87
N GLN A 272 -8.04 -11.82 -32.16
CA GLN A 272 -6.85 -11.13 -32.64
C GLN A 272 -7.03 -9.61 -32.50
N GLY A 273 -6.01 -8.90 -32.01
CA GLY A 273 -6.06 -7.44 -31.81
C GLY A 273 -6.82 -6.99 -30.55
N GLN A 274 -7.57 -7.89 -29.91
CA GLN A 274 -8.37 -7.64 -28.71
C GLN A 274 -7.58 -7.87 -27.41
N ASN A 275 -7.80 -6.99 -26.42
CA ASN A 275 -7.50 -7.28 -25.01
C ASN A 275 -8.51 -8.31 -24.49
N GLU A 276 -8.09 -9.18 -23.58
CA GLU A 276 -8.91 -10.29 -23.11
C GLU A 276 -8.85 -10.37 -21.58
N ILE A 277 -9.98 -10.13 -20.91
CA ILE A 277 -10.09 -10.04 -19.45
C ILE A 277 -10.92 -11.22 -18.95
N TYR A 278 -10.37 -12.02 -18.02
CA TYR A 278 -11.10 -13.04 -17.28
C TYR A 278 -11.05 -12.75 -15.78
N CYS A 279 -12.21 -12.84 -15.10
CA CYS A 279 -12.31 -12.80 -13.65
C CYS A 279 -13.27 -13.88 -13.14
N ALA A 280 -12.86 -14.62 -12.11
CA ALA A 280 -13.57 -15.82 -11.63
C ALA A 280 -14.93 -15.56 -10.97
N THR A 281 -15.31 -14.30 -10.72
CA THR A 281 -16.60 -13.95 -10.09
C THR A 281 -17.82 -14.44 -10.88
N PHE A 282 -17.78 -14.48 -12.22
CA PHE A 282 -18.92 -14.97 -12.99
C PHE A 282 -19.11 -16.49 -12.84
N ARG A 283 -18.02 -17.27 -12.90
CA ARG A 283 -18.04 -18.73 -12.61
C ARG A 283 -18.51 -19.00 -11.18
N ALA A 284 -18.11 -18.19 -10.20
CA ALA A 284 -18.61 -18.29 -8.83
C ALA A 284 -20.13 -18.02 -8.71
N ALA A 285 -20.66 -17.02 -9.41
CA ALA A 285 -22.10 -16.74 -9.43
C ALA A 285 -22.90 -17.87 -10.11
N TRP A 286 -22.36 -18.48 -11.17
CA TRP A 286 -22.93 -19.65 -11.84
C TRP A 286 -22.94 -20.89 -10.93
N GLU A 287 -21.88 -21.11 -10.14
CA GLU A 287 -21.83 -22.16 -9.12
C GLU A 287 -22.88 -21.96 -8.01
N MET A 288 -23.16 -20.71 -7.60
CA MET A 288 -24.26 -20.43 -6.68
C MET A 288 -25.64 -20.78 -7.28
N LEU A 289 -25.85 -20.56 -8.59
CA LEU A 289 -27.06 -20.99 -9.29
C LEU A 289 -27.19 -22.51 -9.34
N ARG A 290 -26.10 -23.23 -9.64
CA ARG A 290 -26.04 -24.71 -9.62
C ARG A 290 -26.37 -25.27 -8.24
N GLN A 291 -25.76 -24.72 -7.19
CA GLN A 291 -26.04 -25.12 -5.81
C GLN A 291 -27.51 -24.86 -5.43
N ALA A 292 -28.11 -23.76 -5.91
CA ALA A 292 -29.51 -23.43 -5.65
C ALA A 292 -30.51 -24.32 -6.42
N GLN A 293 -30.18 -24.78 -7.63
CA GLN A 293 -30.95 -25.83 -8.33
C GLN A 293 -30.82 -27.22 -7.67
N GLY A 294 -29.71 -27.48 -6.97
CA GLY A 294 -29.41 -28.78 -6.38
C GLY A 294 -29.23 -29.85 -7.45
N THR A 295 -28.35 -29.58 -8.42
CA THR A 295 -28.09 -30.37 -9.63
C THR A 295 -26.58 -30.53 -9.86
N GLU A 296 -26.16 -31.50 -10.67
CA GLU A 296 -24.73 -31.72 -10.97
C GLU A 296 -24.15 -30.65 -11.90
N GLU A 297 -24.99 -30.02 -12.73
CA GLU A 297 -24.69 -28.86 -13.58
C GLU A 297 -25.90 -27.90 -13.62
N VAL A 298 -25.78 -26.69 -14.22
CA VAL A 298 -26.95 -25.80 -14.36
C VAL A 298 -27.84 -26.31 -15.50
N GLU A 299 -29.02 -26.80 -15.14
CA GLU A 299 -29.97 -27.41 -16.08
C GLU A 299 -30.85 -26.34 -16.76
N LEU A 300 -30.72 -26.18 -18.08
CA LEU A 300 -31.47 -25.24 -18.92
C LEU A 300 -32.40 -25.96 -19.91
N LEU A 301 -33.53 -25.34 -20.25
CA LEU A 301 -34.42 -25.81 -21.33
C LEU A 301 -33.82 -25.62 -22.74
N SER A 302 -32.80 -24.77 -22.86
CA SER A 302 -32.03 -24.55 -24.10
C SER A 302 -30.62 -24.10 -23.72
N GLU A 303 -29.62 -24.87 -24.13
CA GLU A 303 -28.22 -24.56 -23.90
C GLU A 303 -27.66 -23.55 -24.92
N THR A 304 -26.64 -22.80 -24.52
CA THR A 304 -25.81 -21.98 -25.40
C THR A 304 -24.37 -22.51 -25.42
N PRO A 305 -23.47 -21.99 -26.28
CA PRO A 305 -22.03 -22.26 -26.14
C PRO A 305 -21.51 -21.83 -24.76
N ILE A 306 -21.95 -20.67 -24.27
CA ILE A 306 -21.50 -20.09 -22.99
C ILE A 306 -21.99 -20.91 -21.80
N SER A 307 -23.26 -21.36 -21.77
CA SER A 307 -23.78 -22.14 -20.64
C SER A 307 -23.08 -23.50 -20.51
N ARG A 308 -22.79 -24.17 -21.64
CA ARG A 308 -22.02 -25.43 -21.65
C ARG A 308 -20.60 -25.23 -21.16
N GLU A 309 -19.96 -24.11 -21.51
CA GLU A 309 -18.59 -23.83 -21.08
C GLU A 309 -18.54 -23.48 -19.58
N LEU A 310 -19.55 -22.79 -19.05
CA LEU A 310 -19.71 -22.55 -17.61
C LEU A 310 -20.00 -23.84 -16.81
N ASN A 311 -20.80 -24.77 -17.34
CA ASN A 311 -21.05 -26.07 -16.71
C ASN A 311 -19.80 -26.97 -16.70
N ARG A 312 -19.01 -26.96 -17.78
CA ARG A 312 -17.75 -27.73 -17.87
C ARG A 312 -16.67 -27.21 -16.92
N ASN A 313 -16.53 -25.89 -16.84
CA ASN A 313 -15.52 -25.22 -16.04
C ASN A 313 -16.12 -24.73 -14.72
N ALA A 314 -16.67 -25.66 -13.93
CA ALA A 314 -17.26 -25.36 -12.63
C ALA A 314 -16.28 -24.59 -11.71
N PHE A 315 -16.81 -23.79 -10.78
CA PHE A 315 -15.98 -23.01 -9.85
C PHE A 315 -15.57 -23.86 -8.64
N SER A 316 -14.27 -23.91 -8.37
CA SER A 316 -13.71 -24.55 -7.17
C SER A 316 -13.49 -23.52 -6.06
N HIS A 317 -13.87 -23.86 -4.82
CA HIS A 317 -13.53 -23.06 -3.63
C HIS A 317 -12.01 -23.00 -3.33
N ARG A 318 -11.16 -23.61 -4.17
CA ARG A 318 -9.70 -23.47 -4.15
C ARG A 318 -9.18 -22.35 -5.04
N ILE A 319 -10.02 -21.69 -5.83
CA ILE A 319 -9.65 -20.54 -6.69
C ILE A 319 -9.54 -19.27 -5.84
N LEU A 320 -10.44 -19.14 -4.87
CA LEU A 320 -10.58 -17.98 -3.97
C LEU A 320 -11.07 -18.46 -2.60
N SER A 321 -10.34 -18.13 -1.54
CA SER A 321 -10.76 -18.37 -0.17
C SER A 321 -10.86 -17.06 0.65
N GLY A 322 -10.96 -17.19 1.96
CA GLY A 322 -10.82 -16.06 2.89
C GLY A 322 -12.00 -15.09 2.98
N LYS A 323 -11.72 -13.90 3.54
CA LYS A 323 -12.71 -12.86 3.85
C LYS A 323 -13.05 -12.01 2.63
N SER A 324 -12.03 -11.74 1.81
CA SER A 324 -11.99 -10.81 0.67
C SER A 324 -12.86 -11.22 -0.54
N PHE A 325 -13.35 -12.46 -0.53
CA PHE A 325 -14.29 -13.02 -1.49
C PHE A 325 -15.63 -13.32 -0.80
N TYR A 326 -16.74 -13.23 -1.54
CA TYR A 326 -18.09 -13.59 -1.10
C TYR A 326 -18.88 -14.18 -2.27
N ALA A 327 -19.64 -15.25 -2.04
CA ALA A 327 -20.61 -15.76 -2.99
C ALA A 327 -21.84 -16.32 -2.24
N ALA A 328 -23.03 -16.08 -2.77
CA ALA A 328 -24.30 -16.57 -2.21
C ALA A 328 -25.44 -16.54 -3.25
N ALA A 329 -26.49 -17.33 -3.02
CA ALA A 329 -27.77 -17.21 -3.69
C ALA A 329 -28.86 -16.79 -2.69
N ALA A 330 -29.42 -15.59 -2.84
CA ALA A 330 -30.49 -15.08 -1.97
C ALA A 330 -31.30 -13.96 -2.64
N GLU A 331 -32.32 -13.46 -1.94
CA GLU A 331 -33.09 -12.28 -2.35
C GLU A 331 -32.19 -11.01 -2.30
N PRO A 332 -32.32 -10.05 -3.25
CA PRO A 332 -31.48 -8.85 -3.35
C PRO A 332 -31.23 -8.06 -2.06
N THR A 333 -32.24 -7.80 -1.23
CA THR A 333 -32.07 -7.02 0.01
C THR A 333 -31.27 -7.78 1.07
N LEU A 334 -31.42 -9.11 1.14
CA LEU A 334 -30.62 -9.96 2.03
C LEU A 334 -29.16 -10.06 1.57
N LEU A 335 -28.90 -10.19 0.26
CA LEU A 335 -27.53 -10.12 -0.25
C LEU A 335 -26.88 -8.77 0.09
N ARG A 336 -27.62 -7.66 -0.08
CA ARG A 336 -27.12 -6.32 0.19
C ARG A 336 -26.76 -6.11 1.67
N SER A 337 -27.55 -6.63 2.61
CA SER A 337 -27.21 -6.53 4.04
C SER A 337 -25.98 -7.38 4.39
N GLN A 338 -25.91 -8.62 3.90
CA GLN A 338 -24.76 -9.52 4.09
C GLN A 338 -23.47 -8.95 3.51
N LEU A 339 -23.54 -8.24 2.38
CA LEU A 339 -22.39 -7.56 1.78
C LEU A 339 -21.92 -6.34 2.58
N VAL A 340 -22.83 -5.51 3.10
CA VAL A 340 -22.47 -4.37 3.95
C VAL A 340 -21.89 -4.83 5.29
N GLU A 341 -22.41 -5.92 5.85
CA GLU A 341 -21.87 -6.54 7.07
C GLU A 341 -20.45 -7.08 6.86
N ARG A 342 -20.19 -7.73 5.71
CA ARG A 342 -18.87 -8.32 5.38
C ARG A 342 -17.86 -7.29 4.86
N PHE A 343 -18.33 -6.23 4.20
CA PHE A 343 -17.50 -5.19 3.58
C PHE A 343 -18.03 -3.78 3.95
N PRO A 344 -17.75 -3.26 5.15
CA PRO A 344 -18.31 -1.98 5.62
C PRO A 344 -18.01 -0.77 4.72
N ASN A 345 -16.92 -0.83 3.94
CA ASN A 345 -16.46 0.22 3.03
C ASN A 345 -16.71 -0.14 1.54
N ILE A 346 -17.80 -0.88 1.24
CA ILE A 346 -18.22 -1.20 -0.13
C ILE A 346 -18.95 -0.02 -0.78
N ASP A 347 -18.58 0.35 -2.02
CA ASP A 347 -19.35 1.34 -2.77
C ASP A 347 -20.63 0.73 -3.35
N LEU A 348 -21.73 0.98 -2.64
CA LEU A 348 -23.08 0.57 -3.03
C LEU A 348 -23.65 1.34 -4.22
N SER A 349 -22.94 2.32 -4.82
CA SER A 349 -23.35 2.97 -6.07
C SER A 349 -23.62 1.94 -7.16
N THR A 350 -22.73 0.97 -7.30
CA THR A 350 -22.84 -0.19 -8.20
C THR A 350 -24.04 -1.07 -7.84
N ALA A 351 -24.23 -1.38 -6.56
CA ALA A 351 -25.33 -2.20 -6.03
C ALA A 351 -26.71 -1.49 -6.03
N ASN A 352 -26.78 -0.20 -6.37
CA ASN A 352 -28.05 0.51 -6.58
C ASN A 352 -28.69 0.22 -7.94
N SER A 353 -27.96 -0.40 -8.87
CA SER A 353 -28.51 -0.92 -10.13
C SER A 353 -29.46 -2.12 -9.92
N TRP A 354 -29.28 -2.87 -8.83
CA TRP A 354 -29.94 -4.17 -8.60
C TRP A 354 -31.45 -4.09 -8.34
N SER A 355 -32.00 -2.92 -8.04
CA SER A 355 -33.43 -2.77 -7.69
C SER A 355 -34.18 -1.74 -8.52
N SER A 356 -33.51 -0.97 -9.39
CA SER A 356 -34.11 0.12 -10.16
C SER A 356 -34.71 -0.33 -11.49
N THR A 357 -34.35 -1.53 -11.96
CA THR A 357 -34.80 -2.14 -13.22
C THR A 357 -35.75 -3.33 -13.04
N LEU A 358 -35.94 -3.80 -11.81
CA LEU A 358 -36.77 -4.97 -11.50
C LEU A 358 -38.25 -4.59 -11.40
N ASP A 359 -39.14 -5.40 -12.00
CA ASP A 359 -40.58 -5.32 -11.80
C ASP A 359 -40.91 -5.64 -10.31
N PRO A 360 -41.47 -4.69 -9.55
CA PRO A 360 -41.72 -4.86 -8.10
C PRO A 360 -42.86 -5.83 -7.79
N ASN A 361 -43.57 -6.35 -8.79
CA ASN A 361 -44.62 -7.36 -8.63
C ASN A 361 -44.08 -8.80 -8.68
N LYS A 362 -42.79 -8.99 -8.98
CA LYS A 362 -42.12 -10.30 -9.05
C LYS A 362 -41.20 -10.53 -7.85
N THR A 363 -40.84 -11.78 -7.62
CA THR A 363 -39.81 -12.18 -6.66
C THR A 363 -38.58 -12.68 -7.40
N TYR A 364 -37.40 -12.37 -6.88
CA TYR A 364 -36.12 -12.65 -7.53
C TYR A 364 -35.18 -13.38 -6.58
N LEU A 365 -34.56 -14.45 -7.08
CA LEU A 365 -33.36 -15.02 -6.50
C LEU A 365 -32.18 -14.49 -7.30
N THR A 366 -31.25 -13.83 -6.62
CA THR A 366 -29.99 -13.39 -7.21
C THR A 366 -28.89 -14.35 -6.79
N CYS A 367 -28.19 -14.91 -7.77
CA CYS A 367 -26.97 -15.69 -7.55
C CYS A 367 -25.78 -14.74 -7.79
N PHE A 368 -24.99 -14.49 -6.76
CA PHE A 368 -24.05 -13.38 -6.74
C PHE A 368 -22.67 -13.80 -6.21
N ALA A 369 -21.63 -13.16 -6.74
CA ALA A 369 -20.28 -13.25 -6.22
C ALA A 369 -19.58 -11.88 -6.29
N TYR A 370 -18.80 -11.56 -5.25
CA TYR A 370 -18.03 -10.34 -5.10
C TYR A 370 -16.60 -10.65 -4.68
N LEU A 371 -15.66 -9.89 -5.22
CA LEU A 371 -14.24 -9.99 -4.92
C LEU A 371 -13.69 -8.57 -4.77
N ARG A 372 -13.12 -8.26 -3.60
CA ARG A 372 -12.23 -7.10 -3.42
C ARG A 372 -10.87 -7.64 -3.05
N ARG A 373 -9.95 -7.68 -4.02
CA ARG A 373 -8.57 -8.14 -3.87
C ARG A 373 -7.58 -6.99 -3.99
N SER A 374 -6.38 -7.23 -3.46
CA SER A 374 -5.67 -6.25 -2.65
C SER A 374 -4.18 -6.62 -2.57
N LEU A 375 -3.27 -5.80 -3.13
CA LEU A 375 -1.94 -6.18 -3.67
C LEU A 375 -0.93 -4.98 -3.90
N PRO A 376 -0.44 -4.18 -2.92
CA PRO A 376 0.35 -2.96 -3.16
C PRO A 376 1.84 -3.18 -2.89
N PHE A 377 2.70 -2.44 -3.55
CA PHE A 377 4.13 -2.65 -3.38
C PHE A 377 4.62 -2.25 -1.98
N ALA A 378 5.51 -3.08 -1.42
CA ALA A 378 6.17 -2.81 -0.14
C ALA A 378 6.93 -1.48 -0.20
N HIS A 379 7.52 -1.20 -1.37
CA HIS A 379 8.22 0.03 -1.70
C HIS A 379 7.68 0.56 -3.03
N ARG A 380 7.23 1.82 -3.06
CA ARG A 380 6.68 2.42 -4.29
C ARG A 380 7.74 2.43 -5.39
N PHE A 381 7.40 1.93 -6.58
CA PHE A 381 8.23 2.11 -7.76
C PHE A 381 8.31 3.59 -8.17
N VAL A 382 9.21 3.92 -9.10
CA VAL A 382 9.27 5.28 -9.64
C VAL A 382 8.36 5.40 -10.84
N ARG A 383 7.50 6.42 -10.82
CA ARG A 383 6.74 6.89 -11.98
C ARG A 383 7.71 7.53 -12.96
N LEU A 384 7.88 6.94 -14.15
CA LEU A 384 8.92 7.34 -15.09
C LEU A 384 8.55 8.65 -15.81
N SER A 385 9.56 9.48 -16.09
CA SER A 385 9.37 10.74 -16.83
C SER A 385 9.19 10.48 -18.33
N ASN A 386 9.90 9.47 -18.85
CA ASN A 386 9.83 9.04 -20.23
C ASN A 386 8.61 8.11 -20.42
N PRO A 387 7.70 8.39 -21.37
CA PRO A 387 6.63 7.46 -21.71
C PRO A 387 7.18 6.22 -22.40
N LEU A 388 6.58 5.06 -22.10
CA LEU A 388 6.88 3.82 -22.79
C LEU A 388 6.17 3.79 -24.14
N ALA A 389 6.88 3.38 -25.20
CA ALA A 389 6.32 3.18 -26.52
C ALA A 389 5.73 1.76 -26.60
N PHE A 390 4.41 1.64 -26.40
CA PHE A 390 3.71 0.36 -26.47
C PHE A 390 3.37 0.01 -27.93
N ASN A 391 3.91 -1.10 -28.42
CA ASN A 391 3.77 -1.56 -29.80
C ASN A 391 2.59 -2.53 -29.92
N SER A 392 1.38 -2.01 -30.17
CA SER A 392 0.24 -2.81 -30.66
C SER A 392 0.33 -3.00 -32.18
N GLN A 393 -0.54 -3.84 -32.75
CA GLN A 393 -0.38 -4.39 -34.10
C GLN A 393 -0.26 -3.33 -35.23
N ASP A 394 -0.88 -2.15 -35.09
CA ASP A 394 -0.89 -1.11 -36.13
C ASP A 394 0.04 0.09 -35.89
N ARG A 395 0.20 0.60 -34.65
CA ARG A 395 1.06 1.77 -34.34
C ARG A 395 1.60 1.77 -32.90
N PRO A 396 2.85 2.22 -32.69
CA PRO A 396 3.38 2.48 -31.35
C PRO A 396 2.67 3.68 -30.69
N ALA A 397 2.06 3.44 -29.53
CA ALA A 397 1.40 4.44 -28.71
C ALA A 397 2.25 4.81 -27.47
N LYS A 398 2.10 6.02 -26.95
CA LYS A 398 2.82 6.47 -25.73
C LYS A 398 1.95 6.29 -24.50
N VAL A 399 2.26 5.27 -23.70
CA VAL A 399 1.61 5.02 -22.41
C VAL A 399 2.49 5.52 -21.27
N VAL A 400 1.90 5.84 -20.12
CA VAL A 400 2.69 6.15 -18.92
C VAL A 400 3.15 4.85 -18.26
N ALA A 401 4.38 4.82 -17.78
CA ALA A 401 4.98 3.64 -17.17
C ALA A 401 5.60 3.93 -15.80
N PHE A 402 5.81 2.85 -15.04
CA PHE A 402 6.54 2.84 -13.78
C PHE A 402 7.58 1.73 -13.77
N GLY A 403 8.48 1.76 -12.78
CA GLY A 403 9.48 0.73 -12.54
C GLY A 403 10.84 1.33 -12.19
N TYR A 404 11.85 0.94 -12.97
CA TYR A 404 13.24 1.33 -12.81
C TYR A 404 13.94 1.42 -14.17
N ASP A 405 14.42 2.61 -14.54
CA ASP A 405 15.19 2.85 -15.77
C ASP A 405 16.38 3.77 -15.44
N PRO A 406 17.63 3.26 -15.40
CA PRO A 406 18.82 4.06 -15.07
C PRO A 406 19.02 5.33 -15.93
N ALA A 407 18.42 5.40 -17.13
CA ALA A 407 18.48 6.58 -17.97
C ALA A 407 17.40 7.64 -17.65
N ASP A 408 16.30 7.26 -16.98
CA ASP A 408 15.16 8.15 -16.73
C ASP A 408 15.49 9.27 -15.70
N PRO A 409 15.11 10.53 -15.97
CA PRO A 409 15.30 11.64 -15.03
C PRO A 409 14.69 11.43 -13.64
N ALA A 410 13.57 10.69 -13.51
CA ALA A 410 12.88 10.49 -12.23
C ALA A 410 13.70 9.63 -11.26
N ILE A 411 14.42 8.61 -11.75
CA ILE A 411 15.28 7.76 -10.91
C ILE A 411 16.34 8.59 -10.18
N ARG A 412 16.86 9.65 -10.82
CA ARG A 412 17.89 10.55 -10.25
C ARG A 412 17.38 11.41 -9.08
N ALA A 413 16.07 11.48 -8.86
CA ALA A 413 15.45 12.22 -7.77
C ALA A 413 15.14 11.36 -6.53
N VAL A 414 15.38 10.04 -6.60
CA VAL A 414 15.06 9.07 -5.56
C VAL A 414 16.35 8.52 -4.92
N ALA A 415 16.31 8.19 -3.63
CA ALA A 415 17.50 7.69 -2.92
C ALA A 415 17.86 6.27 -3.40
N PRO A 416 19.15 5.91 -3.56
CA PRO A 416 19.57 4.57 -3.99
C PRO A 416 19.01 3.42 -3.15
N GLY A 417 18.85 3.62 -1.82
CA GLY A 417 18.23 2.61 -0.95
C GLY A 417 16.75 2.40 -1.24
N ASP A 418 15.97 3.47 -1.46
CA ASP A 418 14.54 3.36 -1.81
C ASP A 418 14.37 2.66 -3.16
N LEU A 419 15.25 2.98 -4.13
CA LEU A 419 15.33 2.28 -5.43
C LEU A 419 15.67 0.79 -5.26
N GLN A 420 16.60 0.45 -4.36
CA GLN A 420 17.02 -0.94 -4.13
C GLN A 420 15.91 -1.79 -3.51
N HIS A 421 15.17 -1.23 -2.56
CA HIS A 421 14.01 -1.90 -1.99
C HIS A 421 12.87 -2.05 -3.02
N ALA A 422 12.68 -1.08 -3.92
CA ALA A 422 11.69 -1.16 -5.00
C ALA A 422 12.03 -2.24 -6.04
N ILE A 423 13.28 -2.37 -6.48
CA ILE A 423 13.68 -3.45 -7.41
C ILE A 423 13.75 -4.82 -6.73
N GLY A 424 14.10 -4.89 -5.44
CA GLY A 424 14.16 -6.13 -4.67
C GLY A 424 12.81 -6.84 -4.43
N GLN A 425 11.69 -6.16 -4.69
CA GLN A 425 10.35 -6.78 -4.67
C GLN A 425 9.95 -7.41 -6.03
N VAL A 426 10.87 -7.46 -6.99
CA VAL A 426 10.70 -8.13 -8.30
C VAL A 426 11.49 -9.45 -8.29
N GLU A 427 10.90 -10.51 -8.82
CA GLU A 427 11.58 -11.78 -9.03
C GLU A 427 11.44 -12.23 -10.49
N VAL A 428 12.57 -12.51 -11.14
CA VAL A 428 12.64 -13.07 -12.49
C VAL A 428 12.49 -14.58 -12.37
N LEU A 429 11.42 -15.14 -12.94
CA LEU A 429 11.13 -16.57 -12.89
C LEU A 429 11.55 -17.31 -14.17
N TYR A 430 11.63 -16.59 -15.29
CA TYR A 430 12.12 -17.08 -16.57
C TYR A 430 12.57 -15.89 -17.43
N ASP A 431 13.69 -16.03 -18.14
CA ASP A 431 14.25 -15.02 -19.04
C ASP A 431 14.99 -15.71 -20.21
N ALA A 432 14.42 -15.65 -21.41
CA ALA A 432 15.05 -16.15 -22.63
C ALA A 432 15.63 -15.03 -23.51
N GLY A 433 15.63 -13.77 -23.04
CA GLY A 433 15.88 -12.60 -23.88
C GLY A 433 14.76 -12.34 -24.89
N ASP A 434 15.03 -11.48 -25.88
CA ASP A 434 14.18 -11.21 -27.06
C ASP A 434 12.66 -11.01 -26.81
N ASN A 435 12.31 -10.53 -25.60
CA ASN A 435 10.96 -10.29 -25.10
C ASN A 435 10.14 -11.54 -24.69
N ASP A 436 10.77 -12.70 -24.45
CA ASP A 436 10.17 -13.89 -23.81
C ASP A 436 10.67 -14.01 -22.36
N PHE A 437 9.91 -13.46 -21.40
CA PHE A 437 10.27 -13.42 -19.98
C PHE A 437 9.05 -13.42 -19.04
N VAL A 438 9.25 -13.92 -17.81
CA VAL A 438 8.24 -14.01 -16.75
C VAL A 438 8.77 -13.39 -15.47
N LEU A 439 8.04 -12.42 -14.92
CA LEU A 439 8.30 -11.77 -13.65
C LEU A 439 7.18 -12.03 -12.64
N GLN A 440 7.53 -12.07 -11.36
CA GLN A 440 6.61 -11.96 -10.23
C GLN A 440 6.88 -10.67 -9.46
N LEU A 441 5.81 -10.01 -8.96
CA LEU A 441 5.89 -8.81 -8.13
C LEU A 441 5.40 -9.09 -6.69
N LYS A 442 6.13 -8.60 -5.67
CA LYS A 442 5.95 -8.88 -4.22
C LYS A 442 5.41 -7.67 -3.42
N THR A 443 4.84 -7.91 -2.23
CA THR A 443 4.08 -6.94 -1.39
C THR A 443 4.31 -7.19 0.16
N THR A 444 3.40 -6.91 1.14
CA THR A 444 3.68 -7.07 2.64
C THR A 444 2.48 -7.17 3.69
N GLY A 445 1.58 -8.18 3.73
CA GLY A 445 0.37 -8.17 4.63
C GLY A 445 -0.67 -9.33 4.60
N GLU A 446 -1.93 -9.09 4.14
CA GLU A 446 -3.15 -9.89 4.48
C GLU A 446 -3.39 -11.25 3.79
N GLN A 447 -3.10 -11.43 2.50
CA GLN A 447 -3.29 -12.71 1.79
C GLN A 447 -2.04 -12.99 0.94
N ASP A 448 -1.62 -14.24 0.86
CA ASP A 448 -0.47 -14.66 0.05
C ASP A 448 -0.85 -14.71 -1.44
N ASP A 449 -1.25 -13.59 -2.03
CA ASP A 449 -1.55 -13.49 -3.46
C ASP A 449 -0.28 -13.29 -4.29
N LEU A 450 -0.21 -13.95 -5.44
CA LEU A 450 0.93 -13.97 -6.34
C LEU A 450 0.57 -13.23 -7.63
N MET A 451 1.24 -12.10 -7.90
CA MET A 451 1.05 -11.30 -9.12
C MET A 451 2.17 -11.58 -10.11
N TYR A 452 1.79 -12.01 -11.32
CA TYR A 452 2.70 -12.33 -12.42
C TYR A 452 2.51 -11.36 -13.59
N LEU A 453 3.62 -10.94 -14.18
CA LEU A 453 3.67 -10.25 -15.48
C LEU A 453 4.53 -11.08 -16.43
N ALA A 454 3.96 -11.57 -17.51
CA ALA A 454 4.63 -12.45 -18.46
C ALA A 454 4.53 -11.87 -19.87
N ARG A 455 5.68 -11.63 -20.51
CA ARG A 455 5.74 -11.32 -21.93
C ARG A 455 6.14 -12.60 -22.65
N VAL A 456 5.17 -13.20 -23.33
CA VAL A 456 5.23 -14.56 -23.90
C VAL A 456 4.38 -14.61 -25.18
N PRO A 457 4.55 -15.62 -26.06
CA PRO A 457 3.64 -15.83 -27.20
C PRO A 457 2.19 -16.07 -26.76
N LYS A 458 1.23 -15.42 -27.43
CA LYS A 458 -0.22 -15.62 -27.24
C LYS A 458 -0.63 -17.04 -27.68
N ALA A 459 -1.34 -17.79 -26.84
CA ALA A 459 -1.94 -19.07 -27.21
C ALA A 459 -3.39 -18.90 -27.72
N ALA A 460 -4.18 -19.97 -27.88
CA ALA A 460 -5.55 -19.84 -28.38
C ALA A 460 -6.53 -19.32 -27.31
N SER A 461 -6.26 -19.58 -26.03
CA SER A 461 -7.09 -19.16 -24.89
C SER A 461 -6.27 -18.50 -23.77
N LEU A 462 -6.93 -17.77 -22.87
CA LEU A 462 -6.29 -17.18 -21.68
C LEU A 462 -5.69 -18.29 -20.79
N GLN A 463 -6.39 -19.43 -20.69
CA GLN A 463 -5.90 -20.61 -19.97
C GLN A 463 -4.61 -21.17 -20.59
N GLU A 464 -4.58 -21.50 -21.88
CA GLU A 464 -3.36 -22.03 -22.53
C GLU A 464 -2.17 -21.06 -22.41
N THR A 465 -2.45 -19.75 -22.50
CA THR A 465 -1.40 -18.72 -22.38
C THR A 465 -0.83 -18.71 -20.96
N TRP A 466 -1.67 -18.90 -19.94
CA TRP A 466 -1.24 -19.03 -18.55
C TRP A 466 -0.56 -20.39 -18.26
N GLU A 467 -1.00 -21.48 -18.87
CA GLU A 467 -0.36 -22.80 -18.75
C GLU A 467 1.06 -22.79 -19.31
N SER A 468 1.30 -22.12 -20.44
CA SER A 468 2.64 -21.84 -20.99
C SER A 468 3.55 -21.04 -20.04
N VAL A 469 2.97 -20.12 -19.26
CA VAL A 469 3.69 -19.36 -18.21
C VAL A 469 4.00 -20.25 -17.00
N ARG A 470 3.03 -21.05 -16.53
CA ARG A 470 3.27 -22.03 -15.46
C ARG A 470 4.30 -23.07 -15.85
N GLU A 471 4.32 -23.54 -17.10
CA GLU A 471 5.35 -24.46 -17.61
C GLU A 471 6.76 -23.83 -17.55
N ARG A 472 6.90 -22.56 -17.95
CA ARG A 472 8.16 -21.80 -17.82
C ARG A 472 8.63 -21.70 -16.37
N ILE A 473 7.73 -21.36 -15.45
CA ILE A 473 8.03 -21.25 -14.00
C ILE A 473 8.43 -22.61 -13.41
N GLN A 474 7.81 -23.71 -13.84
CA GLN A 474 8.10 -25.07 -13.36
C GLN A 474 9.40 -25.68 -13.91
N HIS A 475 9.99 -25.09 -14.95
CA HIS A 475 11.26 -25.51 -15.54
C HIS A 475 12.35 -24.43 -15.38
N PRO A 476 12.78 -24.12 -14.14
CA PRO A 476 13.70 -23.02 -13.87
C PRO A 476 15.04 -23.20 -14.59
N GLN A 477 15.47 -22.14 -15.27
CA GLN A 477 16.74 -22.13 -16.01
C GLN A 477 17.90 -22.12 -15.00
N LYS A 478 18.84 -23.06 -15.17
CA LYS A 478 19.89 -23.36 -14.17
C LYS A 478 20.74 -22.16 -13.75
N ASP A 479 21.00 -21.24 -14.69
CA ASP A 479 21.92 -20.11 -14.52
C ASP A 479 21.16 -18.76 -14.49
N LEU A 480 19.87 -18.77 -14.09
CA LEU A 480 18.99 -17.59 -14.04
C LEU A 480 19.31 -16.65 -12.87
N ARG A 481 19.47 -15.36 -13.16
CA ARG A 481 19.51 -14.31 -12.12
C ARG A 481 18.09 -13.91 -11.70
N HIS A 482 17.60 -14.50 -10.62
CA HIS A 482 16.26 -14.25 -10.07
C HIS A 482 16.04 -12.82 -9.56
N GLU A 483 17.07 -12.14 -9.04
CA GLU A 483 16.96 -10.76 -8.53
C GLU A 483 17.13 -9.72 -9.65
N LEU A 484 16.53 -8.54 -9.49
CA LEU A 484 16.69 -7.40 -10.40
C LEU A 484 17.82 -6.47 -9.91
N GLU A 485 18.84 -6.23 -10.74
CA GLU A 485 20.01 -5.44 -10.36
C GLU A 485 19.89 -3.94 -10.74
N MET A 486 20.70 -3.09 -10.11
CA MET A 486 20.82 -1.64 -10.42
C MET A 486 21.37 -1.32 -11.83
N ASN A 487 21.75 -2.34 -12.61
CA ASN A 487 22.11 -2.20 -14.01
C ASN A 487 20.98 -2.63 -14.97
N ASP A 488 19.96 -3.33 -14.47
CA ASP A 488 18.82 -3.78 -15.26
C ASP A 488 17.82 -2.62 -15.50
N THR A 489 16.92 -2.83 -16.45
CA THR A 489 15.78 -1.95 -16.73
C THR A 489 14.47 -2.71 -16.56
N LEU A 490 13.47 -2.10 -15.92
CA LEU A 490 12.10 -2.60 -15.78
C LEU A 490 11.12 -1.47 -16.08
N ARG A 491 10.26 -1.65 -17.10
CA ARG A 491 9.27 -0.64 -17.50
C ARG A 491 7.91 -1.29 -17.73
N ILE A 492 6.99 -1.01 -16.81
CA ILE A 492 5.63 -1.56 -16.75
C ILE A 492 4.62 -0.43 -17.06
N PRO A 493 3.74 -0.56 -18.07
CA PRO A 493 2.61 0.34 -18.27
C PRO A 493 1.71 0.48 -17.03
N VAL A 494 1.16 1.67 -16.82
CA VAL A 494 0.07 1.87 -15.85
C VAL A 494 -1.22 1.33 -16.46
N ILE A 495 -1.78 0.31 -15.82
CA ILE A 495 -3.04 -0.34 -16.21
C ILE A 495 -4.15 0.25 -15.35
N ALA A 496 -5.26 0.70 -15.95
CA ALA A 496 -6.40 1.21 -15.19
C ALA A 496 -7.69 1.07 -16.00
N PHE A 497 -8.61 0.23 -15.54
CA PHE A 497 -9.91 0.03 -16.17
C PHE A 497 -11.01 -0.25 -15.15
N HIS A 498 -12.26 0.07 -15.53
CA HIS A 498 -13.44 -0.13 -14.71
C HIS A 498 -14.62 -0.40 -15.63
N LEU A 499 -14.86 -1.69 -15.87
CA LEU A 499 -15.68 -2.16 -16.98
C LEU A 499 -16.91 -2.93 -16.50
N GLN A 500 -18.00 -2.80 -17.23
CA GLN A 500 -19.22 -3.60 -17.09
C GLN A 500 -19.43 -4.42 -18.37
N HIS A 501 -19.80 -5.69 -18.24
CA HIS A 501 -20.19 -6.55 -19.37
C HIS A 501 -21.56 -7.15 -19.08
N THR A 502 -22.48 -7.12 -20.06
CA THR A 502 -23.77 -7.80 -19.97
C THR A 502 -23.77 -9.04 -20.86
N VAL A 503 -23.79 -10.23 -20.25
CA VAL A 503 -23.72 -11.53 -20.95
C VAL A 503 -25.10 -11.85 -21.55
N SER A 504 -25.37 -11.19 -22.67
CA SER A 504 -26.69 -11.08 -23.30
C SER A 504 -27.31 -12.42 -23.68
N GLU A 505 -26.46 -13.39 -24.05
CA GLU A 505 -26.81 -14.73 -24.53
C GLU A 505 -27.38 -15.63 -23.43
N LEU A 506 -27.26 -15.22 -22.16
CA LEU A 506 -27.88 -15.91 -21.02
C LEU A 506 -29.23 -15.29 -20.62
N ASN A 507 -29.60 -14.11 -21.13
CA ASN A 507 -30.85 -13.45 -20.78
C ASN A 507 -32.05 -14.11 -21.50
N GLY A 508 -33.14 -14.34 -20.77
CA GLY A 508 -34.34 -15.03 -21.26
C GLY A 508 -34.21 -16.56 -21.32
N LEU A 509 -33.06 -17.14 -20.99
CA LEU A 509 -32.93 -18.59 -20.88
C LEU A 509 -33.70 -19.11 -19.67
N LYS A 510 -34.41 -20.22 -19.87
CA LYS A 510 -35.19 -20.87 -18.82
C LYS A 510 -34.48 -22.06 -18.21
N LEU A 511 -34.59 -22.19 -16.89
CA LEU A 511 -34.14 -23.33 -16.11
C LEU A 511 -35.05 -24.53 -16.38
N ALA A 512 -34.49 -25.71 -16.63
CA ALA A 512 -35.29 -26.95 -16.72
C ALA A 512 -35.87 -27.36 -15.35
N LYS A 513 -35.15 -26.99 -14.28
CA LYS A 513 -35.51 -27.21 -12.88
C LYS A 513 -35.55 -25.87 -12.15
N PRO A 514 -36.75 -25.27 -11.92
CA PRO A 514 -36.86 -23.96 -11.28
C PRO A 514 -36.47 -23.97 -9.80
N VAL A 515 -35.98 -22.83 -9.31
CA VAL A 515 -35.48 -22.67 -7.94
C VAL A 515 -36.58 -22.14 -7.00
N THR A 516 -36.39 -22.32 -5.69
CA THR A 516 -37.28 -21.86 -4.60
C THR A 516 -38.74 -22.32 -4.80
N ASN A 517 -38.97 -23.62 -4.64
CA ASN A 517 -40.31 -24.24 -4.72
C ASN A 517 -41.07 -24.00 -6.04
N GLY A 518 -40.36 -23.81 -7.15
CA GLY A 518 -40.96 -23.69 -8.49
C GLY A 518 -41.18 -22.26 -8.98
N ILE A 519 -40.64 -21.24 -8.31
CA ILE A 519 -41.00 -19.83 -8.55
C ILE A 519 -40.01 -19.09 -9.47
N HIS A 520 -38.72 -19.45 -9.46
CA HIS A 520 -37.72 -18.79 -10.30
C HIS A 520 -37.26 -19.73 -11.42
N ASP A 521 -37.71 -19.49 -12.65
CA ASP A 521 -37.49 -20.36 -13.82
C ASP A 521 -36.72 -19.69 -14.98
N GLU A 522 -36.30 -18.42 -14.86
CA GLU A 522 -35.78 -17.64 -15.99
C GLU A 522 -34.64 -16.69 -15.57
N LEU A 523 -33.57 -16.62 -16.37
CA LEU A 523 -32.45 -15.71 -16.17
C LEU A 523 -32.74 -14.33 -16.80
N GLN A 524 -32.73 -13.25 -16.02
CA GLN A 524 -33.13 -11.91 -16.52
C GLN A 524 -32.06 -10.80 -16.44
N SER A 525 -30.97 -10.96 -15.67
CA SER A 525 -29.87 -9.99 -15.62
C SER A 525 -28.54 -10.68 -15.33
N ASN A 526 -27.78 -10.94 -16.39
CA ASN A 526 -26.45 -11.57 -16.33
C ASN A 526 -25.37 -10.50 -16.57
N GLN A 527 -24.76 -9.97 -15.50
CA GLN A 527 -23.78 -8.88 -15.59
C GLN A 527 -22.51 -9.19 -14.79
N GLN A 528 -21.36 -8.76 -15.32
CA GLN A 528 -20.08 -8.74 -14.61
C GLN A 528 -19.53 -7.31 -14.56
N LEU A 529 -18.97 -6.91 -13.41
CA LEU A 529 -18.23 -5.66 -13.25
C LEU A 529 -16.81 -6.00 -12.82
N ILE A 530 -15.81 -5.40 -13.47
CA ILE A 530 -14.40 -5.60 -13.17
C ILE A 530 -13.70 -4.24 -13.11
N GLY A 531 -13.29 -3.84 -11.91
CA GLY A 531 -12.36 -2.73 -11.68
C GLY A 531 -10.95 -3.26 -11.43
N PHE A 532 -9.95 -2.75 -12.13
CA PHE A 532 -8.55 -3.09 -11.91
C PHE A 532 -7.65 -1.87 -12.13
N GLN A 533 -6.63 -1.74 -11.29
CA GLN A 533 -5.63 -0.68 -11.37
C GLN A 533 -4.28 -1.25 -10.94
N LEU A 534 -3.25 -0.98 -11.73
CA LEU A 534 -1.85 -1.23 -11.38
C LEU A 534 -1.04 0.01 -11.74
N ASP A 535 -0.57 0.70 -10.72
CA ASP A 535 0.35 1.85 -10.84
C ASP A 535 1.61 1.65 -9.96
N GLU A 536 2.45 2.68 -9.84
CA GLU A 536 3.69 2.59 -9.09
C GLU A 536 3.53 2.29 -7.57
N ALA A 537 2.32 2.41 -7.01
CA ALA A 537 1.98 1.97 -5.66
C ALA A 537 1.48 0.51 -5.58
N GLY A 538 1.29 -0.16 -6.72
CA GLY A 538 0.68 -1.49 -6.82
C GLY A 538 -0.85 -1.41 -6.83
N ALA A 539 -1.54 -2.25 -6.04
CA ALA A 539 -3.00 -2.37 -6.02
C ALA A 539 -3.67 -2.79 -4.65
N GLU A 540 -3.51 -2.04 -3.54
CA GLU A 540 -4.34 -2.06 -2.27
C GLU A 540 -4.46 -3.31 -1.30
N ILE A 541 -3.39 -3.81 -0.64
CA ILE A 541 -3.25 -4.71 0.60
C ILE A 541 -3.06 -6.30 0.48
N LEU A 542 -1.95 -7.09 0.54
CA LEU A 542 -0.45 -7.11 0.61
C LEU A 542 0.14 -8.59 0.96
N SER A 543 1.39 -9.06 0.63
CA SER A 543 2.28 -10.17 1.22
C SER A 543 3.78 -10.31 0.69
N TRP A 544 4.77 -10.82 1.48
CA TRP A 544 6.27 -10.53 1.48
C TRP A 544 7.32 -11.69 1.26
N ALA A 545 8.63 -11.37 1.04
CA ALA A 545 9.78 -12.33 1.03
C ALA A 545 11.22 -11.71 1.22
N ASN A 546 12.27 -12.53 1.50
CA ASN A 546 13.72 -12.15 1.63
C ASN A 546 14.71 -13.33 1.37
N ILE A 547 15.89 -13.08 0.78
CA ILE A 547 17.11 -13.93 0.83
C ILE A 547 18.39 -13.04 0.94
N LYS A 548 19.47 -13.55 1.55
CA LYS A 548 20.86 -13.04 1.47
C LYS A 548 21.85 -14.20 1.37
N VAL A 549 22.99 -14.00 0.69
CA VAL A 549 24.13 -14.95 0.63
C VAL A 549 25.46 -14.19 0.76
N VAL A 550 26.48 -14.83 1.35
CA VAL A 550 27.88 -14.34 1.45
C VAL A 550 28.82 -15.54 1.22
N GLY A 551 29.98 -15.31 0.61
CA GLY A 551 31.07 -16.28 0.53
C GLY A 551 32.44 -15.57 0.54
N GLU A 552 33.48 -16.26 0.99
CA GLU A 552 34.88 -15.81 0.95
C GLU A 552 35.61 -16.45 -0.24
N ASP A 553 36.52 -15.69 -0.85
CA ASP A 553 37.55 -16.10 -1.83
C ASP A 553 37.12 -17.07 -2.94
N GLY A 554 36.35 -16.55 -3.90
CA GLY A 554 36.11 -17.13 -5.24
C GLY A 554 36.36 -16.10 -6.35
N GLU A 555 36.47 -16.55 -7.61
CA GLU A 555 36.71 -15.67 -8.77
C GLU A 555 35.59 -14.60 -8.95
N GLU A 556 35.92 -13.41 -9.49
CA GLU A 556 34.89 -12.42 -9.86
C GLU A 556 33.84 -13.11 -10.76
N PRO A 557 32.55 -13.15 -10.37
CA PRO A 557 31.52 -13.75 -11.22
C PRO A 557 31.49 -13.00 -12.55
N ALA A 558 31.34 -13.75 -13.64
CA ALA A 558 31.33 -13.19 -14.99
C ALA A 558 30.34 -12.01 -15.06
N ARG A 559 30.79 -10.86 -15.57
CA ARG A 559 29.97 -9.64 -15.61
C ARG A 559 28.81 -9.82 -16.60
N PHE A 560 27.69 -10.32 -16.09
CA PHE A 560 26.43 -10.39 -16.81
C PHE A 560 26.04 -8.99 -17.30
N GLY A 561 25.54 -8.91 -18.53
CA GLY A 561 25.09 -7.66 -19.12
C GLY A 561 23.83 -7.11 -18.42
N PRO A 562 23.53 -5.81 -18.60
CA PRO A 562 22.25 -5.25 -18.18
C PRO A 562 21.10 -5.88 -18.98
N ARG A 563 20.03 -6.30 -18.30
CA ARG A 563 18.81 -6.84 -18.92
C ARG A 563 17.74 -5.77 -19.07
N THR A 564 16.80 -5.98 -19.99
CA THR A 564 15.70 -5.04 -20.26
C THR A 564 14.35 -5.74 -20.20
N PHE A 565 13.63 -5.56 -19.10
CA PHE A 565 12.27 -6.07 -18.89
C PHE A 565 11.25 -5.01 -19.28
N ASP A 566 11.05 -4.88 -20.59
CA ASP A 566 10.10 -3.94 -21.19
C ASP A 566 8.75 -4.61 -21.45
N PHE A 567 7.67 -4.11 -20.84
CA PHE A 567 6.31 -4.43 -21.25
C PHE A 567 5.86 -3.46 -22.37
N ASN A 568 6.65 -3.40 -23.45
CA ASN A 568 6.52 -2.46 -24.57
C ASN A 568 5.71 -3.02 -25.76
N GLY A 569 4.94 -4.08 -25.56
CA GLY A 569 4.08 -4.74 -26.52
C GLY A 569 3.27 -5.84 -25.80
N PRO A 570 2.51 -6.69 -26.52
CA PRO A 570 1.52 -7.57 -25.90
C PRO A 570 2.06 -8.46 -24.77
N PHE A 571 1.31 -8.55 -23.67
CA PHE A 571 1.70 -9.27 -22.46
C PHE A 571 0.51 -9.77 -21.63
N LEU A 572 0.78 -10.75 -20.77
CA LEU A 572 -0.15 -11.33 -19.80
C LEU A 572 0.10 -10.73 -18.41
N LEU A 573 -0.98 -10.39 -17.72
CA LEU A 573 -1.03 -10.20 -16.26
C LEU A 573 -1.90 -11.31 -15.67
N ALA A 574 -1.43 -11.97 -14.62
CA ALA A 574 -2.21 -13.00 -13.90
C ALA A 574 -2.06 -12.81 -12.39
N VAL A 575 -3.14 -13.10 -11.64
CA VAL A 575 -3.13 -13.08 -10.17
C VAL A 575 -3.87 -14.28 -9.59
N GLU A 576 -3.19 -15.01 -8.71
CA GLU A 576 -3.70 -16.20 -8.02
C GLU A 576 -3.46 -16.11 -6.50
N GLU A 577 -4.31 -16.78 -5.72
CA GLU A 577 -4.05 -17.03 -4.29
C GLU A 577 -3.00 -18.17 -4.21
N LYS A 578 -1.94 -18.03 -3.41
CA LYS A 578 -0.84 -19.02 -3.34
C LYS A 578 -1.34 -20.41 -2.97
N GLY A 579 -1.17 -21.34 -3.90
CA GLY A 579 -1.66 -22.72 -3.76
C GLY A 579 -3.07 -22.95 -4.34
N ALA A 580 -3.65 -21.95 -5.00
CA ALA A 580 -4.87 -22.10 -5.79
C ALA A 580 -4.63 -22.95 -7.04
N ASP A 581 -5.65 -23.71 -7.43
CA ASP A 581 -5.59 -24.56 -8.63
C ASP A 581 -5.45 -23.72 -9.92
N GLU A 582 -6.00 -22.51 -9.97
CA GLU A 582 -5.96 -21.56 -11.10
C GLU A 582 -6.06 -20.08 -10.65
N PRO A 583 -5.65 -19.09 -11.46
CA PRO A 583 -5.76 -17.66 -11.14
C PRO A 583 -7.20 -17.17 -11.12
N TYR A 584 -7.50 -16.23 -10.22
CA TYR A 584 -8.81 -15.59 -10.13
C TYR A 584 -8.97 -14.40 -11.09
N LEU A 585 -7.86 -13.85 -11.58
CA LEU A 585 -7.79 -12.76 -12.56
C LEU A 585 -6.71 -13.09 -13.60
N ILE A 586 -7.07 -13.04 -14.87
CA ILE A 586 -6.13 -13.13 -16.00
C ILE A 586 -6.49 -12.01 -16.99
N VAL A 587 -5.50 -11.22 -17.41
CA VAL A 587 -5.66 -10.14 -18.39
C VAL A 587 -4.58 -10.26 -19.45
N TRP A 588 -4.97 -10.45 -20.70
CA TRP A 588 -4.09 -10.25 -21.85
C TRP A 588 -4.25 -8.82 -22.38
N ILE A 589 -3.15 -8.09 -22.42
CA ILE A 589 -3.08 -6.72 -22.94
C ILE A 589 -2.42 -6.77 -24.32
N GLU A 590 -3.20 -6.49 -25.35
CA GLU A 590 -2.82 -6.52 -26.77
C GLU A 590 -2.66 -5.09 -27.33
N ASN A 591 -3.46 -4.15 -26.80
CA ASN A 591 -3.52 -2.76 -27.21
C ASN A 591 -3.63 -1.82 -25.99
N THR A 592 -3.85 -0.52 -26.23
CA THR A 592 -3.79 0.51 -25.17
C THR A 592 -5.12 0.88 -24.53
N GLU A 593 -6.26 0.25 -24.85
CA GLU A 593 -7.56 0.61 -24.24
C GLU A 593 -7.61 0.40 -22.71
N LEU A 594 -6.76 -0.49 -22.17
CA LEU A 594 -6.62 -0.74 -20.73
C LEU A 594 -5.44 0.01 -20.08
N LEU A 595 -4.69 0.79 -20.86
CA LEU A 595 -3.44 1.43 -20.46
C LEU A 595 -3.58 2.96 -20.43
N ARG A 596 -3.03 3.63 -19.41
CA ARG A 596 -3.09 5.09 -19.35
C ARG A 596 -2.21 5.73 -20.42
N ASN A 597 -2.83 6.46 -21.35
CA ASN A 597 -2.13 7.29 -22.34
C ASN A 597 -1.29 8.37 -21.66
N HIS A 598 -0.15 8.74 -22.27
CA HIS A 598 0.72 9.81 -21.77
C HIS A 598 0.16 11.23 -21.95
N ASN A 599 -0.92 11.38 -22.72
CA ASN A 599 -1.56 12.67 -22.98
C ASN A 599 -2.78 12.93 -22.06
N GLU A 600 -2.99 12.07 -21.04
CA GLU A 600 -4.14 12.04 -20.11
C GLU A 600 -3.71 12.02 -18.65
#